data_AF-A0A533SCH5-F1
#
_entry.id   AF-A0A533SCH5-F1
#
_cell.length_a   1.000
_cell.length_b   1.000
_cell.length_c   1.000
_cell.angle_alpha   90.00
_cell.angle_beta   90.00
_cell.angle_gamma   90.00
#
_symmetry.space_group_name_H-M   'P 1'
#
loop_
_entity.id
_entity.type
_entity.pdbx_description
1 polymer ?
#
loop_
_entity_poly.entity_id
_entity_poly.type
_entity_poly.pdbx_seq_one_letter_code
_entity_poly.pdbx_strand_id
1 'polypeptide(L)'
;MGKNPPHGNGGNGGNGNGTNGWGMNPRKARGGIKARSERGAFAKNWWARRWIEAMERLVPVARLDRGRYYAREGQVLSVDEIKNGVAARVQGSRAKPYLVTIRMRPLSNEQWKKVLDVLSDRAIFAAQLLAGEMPANIEDAFAAAGVSLFPNKPGDLMTECNCPDWAN
;
A
#
# COMPACT_ATOMS: atom_id res chain seq x y z
N MET A 1 2.67 47.74 51.99
CA MET A 1 3.57 47.45 50.86
C MET A 1 3.62 45.93 50.70
N GLY A 2 3.19 45.27 49.64
CA GLY A 2 3.43 45.55 48.21
C GLY A 2 4.24 44.37 47.66
N LYS A 3 3.56 43.43 47.02
CA LYS A 3 3.99 42.13 46.46
C LYS A 3 5.30 42.19 45.64
N ASN A 4 6.10 41.11 45.61
CA ASN A 4 6.29 40.24 44.42
C ASN A 4 7.39 39.14 44.58
N PRO A 5 7.39 38.09 43.73
CA PRO A 5 7.60 36.68 44.07
C PRO A 5 8.96 36.12 43.59
N PRO A 6 9.26 34.81 43.81
CA PRO A 6 10.45 34.17 43.24
C PRO A 6 10.41 34.14 41.71
N HIS A 7 11.60 34.33 41.14
CA HIS A 7 11.90 34.43 39.72
C HIS A 7 11.23 33.33 38.88
N GLY A 8 10.39 33.76 37.93
CA GLY A 8 9.88 32.92 36.85
C GLY A 8 10.98 32.61 35.85
N ASN A 9 11.28 31.32 35.65
CA ASN A 9 12.05 30.86 34.52
C ASN A 9 11.12 30.75 33.30
N GLY A 10 11.11 31.79 32.46
CA GLY A 10 10.48 31.78 31.14
C GLY A 10 11.53 31.64 30.06
N GLY A 11 11.34 30.69 29.14
CA GLY A 11 12.16 30.52 27.94
C GLY A 11 12.37 29.05 27.60
N ASN A 12 11.43 28.40 26.91
CA ASN A 12 11.33 28.35 25.45
C ASN A 12 12.10 27.15 24.87
N GLY A 13 11.49 26.46 23.91
CA GLY A 13 12.16 25.49 23.05
C GLY A 13 11.79 24.04 23.31
N GLY A 14 10.51 23.69 23.22
CA GLY A 14 10.10 22.32 22.89
C GLY A 14 10.62 21.96 21.50
N ASN A 15 11.88 21.56 21.40
CA ASN A 15 12.47 21.05 20.18
C ASN A 15 12.54 19.52 20.29
N GLY A 16 11.36 18.90 20.24
CA GLY A 16 11.23 17.47 19.99
C GLY A 16 11.59 17.20 18.53
N ASN A 17 12.88 17.29 18.21
CA ASN A 17 13.40 16.86 16.93
C ASN A 17 13.43 15.33 16.93
N GLY A 18 12.25 14.73 16.79
CA GLY A 18 12.06 13.30 16.64
C GLY A 18 12.57 12.85 15.28
N THR A 19 13.89 12.82 15.10
CA THR A 19 14.51 12.15 13.97
C THR A 19 14.32 10.66 14.15
N ASN A 20 13.21 10.14 13.64
CA ASN A 20 13.07 8.73 13.31
C ASN A 20 14.24 8.36 12.37
N GLY A 21 15.00 7.31 12.74
CA GLY A 21 16.33 6.94 12.22
C GLY A 21 16.45 6.59 10.72
N TRP A 22 15.50 7.01 9.90
CA TRP A 22 15.38 6.75 8.47
C TRP A 22 15.37 8.03 7.60
N GLY A 23 15.54 9.22 8.20
CA GLY A 23 15.37 10.50 7.48
C GLY A 23 13.92 10.77 7.05
N MET A 24 12.95 10.09 7.68
CA MET A 24 11.54 10.11 7.33
C MET A 24 10.80 11.24 8.04
N ASN A 25 10.94 12.46 7.52
CA ASN A 25 10.14 13.61 7.97
C ASN A 25 9.05 13.94 6.94
N PRO A 26 7.97 13.12 6.80
CA PRO A 26 6.85 13.51 5.99
C PRO A 26 6.16 14.72 6.62
N ARG A 27 5.65 15.62 5.78
CA ARG A 27 4.77 16.68 6.25
C ARG A 27 3.46 16.06 6.75
N LYS A 28 2.79 16.69 7.71
CA LYS A 28 1.49 16.20 8.18
C LYS A 28 0.45 16.31 7.05
N ALA A 29 -0.13 15.18 6.66
CA ALA A 29 -1.34 15.15 5.84
C ALA A 29 -2.56 15.63 6.65
N ARG A 30 -3.52 16.27 5.98
CA ARG A 30 -4.84 16.56 6.53
C ARG A 30 -5.85 15.63 5.85
N GLY A 31 -6.55 14.82 6.63
CA GLY A 31 -7.63 13.95 6.14
C GLY A 31 -7.19 12.78 5.24
N GLY A 32 -5.93 12.33 5.35
CA GLY A 32 -5.49 11.17 4.58
C GLY A 32 -6.05 9.85 5.10
N ILE A 33 -6.13 8.88 4.19
CA ILE A 33 -6.51 7.50 4.44
C ILE A 33 -5.49 6.88 5.39
N LYS A 34 -5.98 6.45 6.56
CA LYS A 34 -5.18 5.80 7.60
C LYS A 34 -5.42 4.30 7.57
N ALA A 35 -4.34 3.53 7.71
CA ALA A 35 -4.43 2.09 7.90
C ALA A 35 -5.27 1.78 9.14
N ARG A 36 -6.17 0.79 9.04
CA ARG A 36 -6.98 0.33 10.18
C ARG A 36 -6.13 -0.35 11.26
N SER A 37 -4.94 -0.84 10.90
CA SER A 37 -4.01 -1.54 11.79
C SER A 37 -2.90 -0.59 12.25
N GLU A 38 -2.86 -0.30 13.55
CA GLU A 38 -1.82 0.54 14.14
C GLU A 38 -0.48 -0.21 14.33
N ARG A 39 -0.52 -1.54 14.48
CA ARG A 39 0.65 -2.43 14.60
C ARG A 39 0.34 -3.80 13.99
N GLY A 40 1.38 -4.48 13.51
CA GLY A 40 1.25 -5.82 12.93
C GLY A 40 0.69 -5.81 11.51
N ALA A 41 -0.01 -6.88 11.12
CA ALA A 41 -0.45 -7.13 9.75
C ALA A 41 -1.49 -6.10 9.26
N PHE A 42 -1.46 -5.80 7.96
CA PHE A 42 -2.41 -4.90 7.28
C PHE A 42 -3.66 -5.62 6.78
N ALA A 43 -3.54 -6.90 6.41
CA ALA A 43 -4.61 -7.67 5.79
C ALA A 43 -5.21 -8.69 6.76
N LYS A 44 -6.55 -8.78 6.78
CA LYS A 44 -7.29 -9.82 7.53
C LYS A 44 -7.73 -11.00 6.64
N ASN A 45 -8.14 -10.72 5.40
CA ASN A 45 -8.54 -11.77 4.46
C ASN A 45 -7.30 -12.45 3.84
N TRP A 46 -7.48 -13.68 3.36
CA TRP A 46 -6.38 -14.51 2.85
C TRP A 46 -5.74 -13.89 1.60
N TRP A 47 -6.55 -13.40 0.66
CA TRP A 47 -6.06 -12.90 -0.63
C TRP A 47 -5.29 -11.58 -0.51
N ALA A 48 -5.64 -10.70 0.43
CA ALA A 48 -4.85 -9.50 0.69
C ALA A 48 -3.54 -9.84 1.41
N ARG A 49 -3.47 -10.92 2.20
CA ARG A 49 -2.19 -11.44 2.71
C ARG A 49 -1.32 -11.97 1.57
N ARG A 50 -1.89 -12.77 0.65
CA ARG A 50 -1.20 -13.24 -0.56
C ARG A 50 -0.68 -12.09 -1.43
N TRP A 51 -1.46 -11.00 -1.55
CA TRP A 51 -1.01 -9.78 -2.22
C TRP A 51 0.19 -9.13 -1.51
N ILE A 52 0.13 -8.99 -0.18
CA ILE A 52 1.25 -8.43 0.60
C ILE A 52 2.51 -9.31 0.48
N GLU A 53 2.37 -10.63 0.53
CA GLU A 53 3.48 -11.57 0.32
C GLU A 53 4.12 -11.40 -1.07
N ALA A 54 3.30 -11.21 -2.11
CA ALA A 54 3.80 -10.92 -3.45
C ALA A 54 4.58 -9.59 -3.48
N MET A 55 4.08 -8.55 -2.83
CA MET A 55 4.77 -7.26 -2.69
C MET A 55 6.10 -7.40 -1.93
N GLU A 56 6.12 -8.14 -0.81
CA GLU A 56 7.31 -8.36 0.02
C GLU A 56 8.43 -9.09 -0.72
N ARG A 57 8.08 -9.93 -1.68
CA ARG A 57 9.05 -10.62 -2.53
C ARG A 57 9.55 -9.77 -3.71
N LEU A 58 8.71 -8.89 -4.24
CA LEU A 58 8.99 -8.16 -5.49
C LEU A 58 9.44 -6.72 -5.30
N VAL A 59 9.22 -6.13 -4.12
CA VAL A 59 9.53 -4.72 -3.82
C VAL A 59 10.58 -4.64 -2.71
N PRO A 60 11.58 -3.74 -2.82
CA PRO A 60 12.58 -3.56 -1.77
C PRO A 60 11.96 -3.31 -0.40
N VAL A 61 12.45 -4.03 0.62
CA VAL A 61 11.93 -3.99 2.01
C VAL A 61 11.87 -2.56 2.55
N ALA A 62 12.90 -1.74 2.33
CA ALA A 62 12.94 -0.35 2.77
C ALA A 62 11.80 0.51 2.18
N ARG A 63 11.38 0.23 0.93
CA ARG A 63 10.24 0.92 0.31
C ARG A 63 8.92 0.50 0.96
N LEU A 64 8.77 -0.79 1.28
CA LEU A 64 7.59 -1.30 1.96
C LEU A 64 7.48 -0.77 3.39
N ASP A 65 8.57 -0.72 4.15
CA ASP A 65 8.57 -0.19 5.52
C ASP A 65 8.15 1.27 5.57
N ARG A 66 8.68 2.10 4.66
CA ARG A 66 8.26 3.49 4.52
C ARG A 66 6.79 3.60 4.11
N GLY A 67 6.32 2.75 3.20
CA GLY A 67 4.91 2.66 2.82
C GLY A 67 4.00 2.31 4.00
N ARG A 68 4.39 1.32 4.82
CA ARG A 68 3.68 0.94 6.05
C ARG A 68 3.62 2.08 7.04
N TYR A 69 4.72 2.80 7.23
CA TYR A 69 4.76 4.00 8.07
C TYR A 69 3.81 5.08 7.57
N TYR A 70 3.89 5.46 6.29
CA TYR A 70 3.00 6.45 5.68
C TYR A 70 1.53 6.07 5.75
N ALA A 71 1.19 4.81 5.53
CA ALA A 71 -0.18 4.33 5.65
C ALA A 71 -0.70 4.43 7.10
N ARG A 72 0.14 4.13 8.10
CA ARG A 72 -0.23 4.24 9.52
C ARG A 72 -0.33 5.69 10.00
N GLU A 73 0.49 6.59 9.46
CA GLU A 73 0.45 8.01 9.79
C GLU A 73 -0.64 8.80 9.03
N GLY A 74 -1.45 8.12 8.21
CA GLY A 74 -2.52 8.78 7.45
C GLY A 74 -2.00 9.68 6.32
N GLN A 75 -0.86 9.33 5.73
CA GLN A 75 -0.20 10.14 4.69
C GLN A 75 -0.69 9.83 3.27
N VAL A 76 -1.54 8.81 3.09
CA VAL A 76 -2.13 8.47 1.79
C VAL A 76 -3.35 9.35 1.56
N LEU A 77 -3.25 10.35 0.68
CA LEU A 77 -4.31 11.33 0.45
C LEU A 77 -5.42 10.81 -0.47
N SER A 78 -5.07 10.01 -1.47
CA SER A 78 -6.01 9.34 -2.37
C SER A 78 -5.43 8.03 -2.88
N VAL A 79 -6.33 7.13 -3.28
CA VAL A 79 -6.03 5.93 -4.07
C VAL A 79 -7.09 5.85 -5.15
N ASP A 80 -6.65 5.93 -6.39
CA ASP A 80 -7.49 6.02 -7.58
C ASP A 80 -7.17 4.84 -8.49
N GLU A 81 -8.20 4.17 -9.01
CA GLU A 81 -8.02 3.13 -10.01
C GLU A 81 -7.54 3.75 -11.33
N ILE A 82 -6.55 3.12 -11.96
CA ILE A 82 -6.04 3.49 -13.27
C ILE A 82 -5.97 2.24 -14.15
N LYS A 83 -5.72 2.43 -15.45
CA LYS A 83 -5.51 1.30 -16.36
C LYS A 83 -4.42 0.37 -15.82
N ASN A 84 -4.80 -0.89 -15.58
CA ASN A 84 -3.94 -1.97 -15.09
C ASN A 84 -3.31 -1.71 -13.70
N GLY A 85 -3.92 -0.89 -12.84
CA GLY A 85 -3.34 -0.65 -11.52
C GLY A 85 -4.01 0.45 -10.72
N VAL A 86 -3.23 1.05 -9.82
CA VAL A 86 -3.66 2.16 -8.97
C VAL A 86 -2.65 3.30 -8.99
N ALA A 87 -3.16 4.52 -8.87
CA ALA A 87 -2.39 5.71 -8.57
C ALA A 87 -2.73 6.19 -7.16
N ALA A 88 -1.74 6.66 -6.42
CA ALA A 88 -1.93 7.21 -5.09
C ALA A 88 -1.22 8.55 -4.95
N ARG A 89 -1.87 9.48 -4.24
CA ARG A 89 -1.23 10.71 -3.77
C ARG A 89 -0.76 10.50 -2.35
N VAL A 90 0.54 10.62 -2.10
CA VAL A 90 1.12 10.36 -0.77
C VAL A 90 1.90 11.56 -0.29
N GLN A 91 1.55 12.08 0.88
CA GLN A 91 2.25 13.20 1.50
C GLN A 91 3.55 12.73 2.13
N GLY A 92 4.67 12.99 1.45
CA GLY A 92 6.01 12.80 1.99
C GLY A 92 6.64 14.08 2.50
N SER A 93 7.96 14.20 2.37
CA SER A 93 8.72 15.36 2.87
C SER A 93 8.53 16.64 2.04
N ARG A 94 8.16 16.50 0.75
CA ARG A 94 7.94 17.65 -0.16
C ARG A 94 6.58 18.30 0.07
N ALA A 95 6.47 19.60 -0.20
CA ALA A 95 5.21 20.33 -0.10
C ALA A 95 4.14 19.80 -1.08
N LYS A 96 4.54 19.43 -2.31
CA LYS A 96 3.68 18.74 -3.27
C LYS A 96 3.66 17.24 -2.94
N PRO A 97 2.48 16.62 -2.74
CA PRO A 97 2.37 15.18 -2.53
C PRO A 97 2.99 14.39 -3.67
N TYR A 98 3.57 13.24 -3.33
CA TYR A 98 4.11 12.32 -4.31
C TYR A 98 2.98 11.68 -5.11
N LEU A 99 3.25 11.43 -6.39
CA LEU A 99 2.46 10.53 -7.21
C LEU A 99 3.16 9.18 -7.20
N VAL A 100 2.46 8.17 -6.68
CA VAL A 100 2.90 6.78 -6.64
C VAL A 100 1.98 5.98 -7.55
N THR A 101 2.54 5.14 -8.41
CA THR A 101 1.75 4.22 -9.24
C THR A 101 2.20 2.79 -8.97
N ILE A 102 1.24 1.87 -8.91
CA ILE A 102 1.47 0.44 -8.91
C ILE A 102 0.65 -0.11 -10.07
N ARG A 103 1.33 -0.68 -11.07
CA ARG A 103 0.70 -1.34 -12.21
C ARG A 103 1.06 -2.81 -12.23
N MET A 104 0.15 -3.61 -12.77
CA MET A 104 0.37 -5.03 -13.01
C MET A 104 0.39 -5.31 -14.51
N ARG A 105 1.15 -6.31 -14.91
CA ARG A 105 1.02 -6.86 -16.26
C ARG A 105 -0.37 -7.52 -16.39
N PRO A 106 -1.23 -7.04 -17.30
CA PRO A 106 -2.52 -7.67 -17.50
C PRO A 106 -2.34 -9.05 -18.16
N LEU A 107 -3.24 -9.97 -17.85
CA LEU A 107 -3.39 -11.19 -18.64
C LEU A 107 -3.89 -10.83 -20.05
N SER A 108 -3.44 -11.56 -21.06
CA SER A 108 -3.97 -11.42 -22.41
C SER A 108 -5.42 -11.89 -22.49
N ASN A 109 -6.13 -11.52 -23.56
CA ASN A 109 -7.52 -11.95 -23.76
C ASN A 109 -7.63 -13.48 -23.83
N GLU A 110 -6.64 -14.15 -24.43
CA GLU A 110 -6.57 -15.60 -24.52
C GLU A 110 -6.34 -16.26 -23.15
N GLN A 111 -5.49 -15.64 -22.32
CA GLN A 111 -5.25 -16.09 -20.95
C GLN A 111 -6.51 -15.92 -20.09
N TRP A 112 -7.17 -14.77 -20.19
CA TRP A 112 -8.45 -14.53 -19.51
C TRP A 112 -9.53 -15.51 -19.92
N LYS A 113 -9.63 -15.82 -21.23
CA LYS A 113 -10.57 -16.83 -21.72
C LYS A 113 -10.35 -18.18 -21.04
N LYS A 114 -9.11 -18.66 -20.98
CA LYS A 114 -8.78 -19.94 -20.29
C LYS A 114 -9.14 -19.91 -18.81
N VAL A 115 -8.87 -18.81 -18.11
CA VAL A 115 -9.24 -18.66 -16.69
C VAL A 115 -10.76 -18.72 -16.53
N LEU A 116 -11.50 -18.00 -17.37
CA LEU A 116 -12.96 -17.96 -17.32
C LEU A 116 -13.60 -19.32 -17.64
N ASP A 117 -13.06 -20.07 -18.61
CA ASP A 117 -13.51 -21.42 -18.91
C ASP A 117 -13.42 -22.29 -17.63
N VAL A 118 -12.25 -22.31 -16.96
CA VAL A 118 -12.05 -23.10 -15.72
C VAL A 118 -12.92 -22.61 -14.56
N LEU A 119 -13.10 -21.29 -14.42
CA LEU A 119 -13.95 -20.73 -13.38
C LEU A 119 -15.43 -21.08 -13.61
N SER A 120 -15.87 -21.08 -14.87
CA SER A 120 -17.26 -21.38 -15.25
C SER A 120 -17.64 -22.84 -15.05
N ASP A 121 -16.68 -23.76 -15.11
CA ASP A 121 -16.89 -25.20 -14.87
C ASP A 121 -17.31 -25.51 -13.43
N ARG A 122 -17.13 -24.56 -12.50
CA ARG A 122 -17.45 -24.73 -11.07
C ARG A 122 -18.39 -23.62 -10.59
N ALA A 123 -19.69 -23.94 -10.52
CA ALA A 123 -20.74 -23.00 -10.09
C ALA A 123 -20.44 -22.30 -8.74
N ILE A 124 -19.71 -22.96 -7.83
CA ILE A 124 -19.32 -22.38 -6.53
C ILE A 124 -18.42 -21.14 -6.69
N PHE A 125 -17.51 -21.11 -7.67
CA PHE A 125 -16.65 -19.96 -7.92
C PHE A 125 -17.46 -18.74 -8.37
N ALA A 126 -18.37 -18.96 -9.32
CA ALA A 126 -19.25 -17.90 -9.81
C ALA A 126 -20.13 -17.33 -8.68
N ALA A 127 -20.73 -18.19 -7.85
CA ALA A 127 -21.58 -17.78 -6.74
C ALA A 127 -20.82 -16.94 -5.70
N GLN A 128 -19.63 -17.37 -5.29
CA GLN A 128 -18.80 -16.63 -4.32
C GLN A 128 -18.34 -15.28 -4.88
N LEU A 129 -17.86 -15.24 -6.12
CA LEU A 129 -17.41 -14.00 -6.75
C LEU A 129 -18.56 -12.99 -6.91
N LEU A 130 -19.76 -13.47 -7.25
CA LEU A 130 -20.97 -12.63 -7.31
C LEU A 130 -21.37 -12.08 -5.93
N ALA A 131 -21.10 -12.83 -4.86
CA ALA A 131 -21.28 -12.37 -3.48
C ALA A 131 -20.16 -11.43 -3.00
N GLY A 132 -19.16 -11.13 -3.86
CA GLY A 132 -17.99 -10.33 -3.49
C GLY A 132 -16.97 -11.07 -2.63
N GLU A 133 -17.08 -12.40 -2.56
CA GLU A 133 -16.17 -13.27 -1.82
C GLU A 133 -15.12 -13.87 -2.74
N MET A 134 -13.85 -13.85 -2.34
CA MET A 134 -12.78 -14.49 -3.10
C MET A 134 -12.69 -15.98 -2.70
N PRO A 135 -12.95 -16.93 -3.63
CA PRO A 135 -12.87 -18.36 -3.35
C PRO A 135 -11.48 -18.78 -2.88
N ALA A 136 -11.38 -19.55 -1.80
CA ALA A 136 -10.10 -19.91 -1.19
C ALA A 136 -9.15 -20.68 -2.13
N ASN A 137 -9.71 -21.43 -3.09
CA ASN A 137 -8.97 -22.22 -4.08
C ASN A 137 -9.03 -21.61 -5.49
N ILE A 138 -9.30 -20.30 -5.62
CA ILE A 138 -9.31 -19.64 -6.92
C ILE A 138 -7.94 -19.68 -7.62
N GLU A 139 -6.83 -19.72 -6.86
CA GLU A 139 -5.48 -19.82 -7.43
C GLU A 139 -5.32 -21.11 -8.27
N ASP A 140 -6.04 -22.19 -7.96
CA ASP A 140 -6.04 -23.43 -8.75
C ASP A 140 -6.58 -23.21 -10.17
N ALA A 141 -7.59 -22.33 -10.32
CA ALA A 141 -8.16 -22.02 -11.63
C ALA A 141 -7.16 -21.25 -12.49
N PHE A 142 -6.43 -20.30 -11.90
CA PHE A 142 -5.35 -19.58 -12.59
C PHE A 142 -4.19 -20.52 -12.95
N ALA A 143 -3.81 -21.42 -12.02
CA ALA A 143 -2.77 -22.41 -12.26
C ALA A 143 -3.14 -23.38 -13.40
N ALA A 144 -4.38 -23.87 -13.44
CA ALA A 144 -4.88 -24.71 -14.53
C ALA A 144 -4.88 -23.99 -15.89
N ALA A 145 -5.08 -22.67 -15.90
CA ALA A 145 -4.97 -21.82 -17.08
C ALA A 145 -3.51 -21.44 -17.44
N GLY A 146 -2.52 -21.88 -16.65
CA GLY A 146 -1.10 -21.61 -16.87
C GLY A 146 -0.67 -20.19 -16.52
N VAL A 147 -1.43 -19.49 -15.68
CA VAL A 147 -1.18 -18.10 -15.25
C VAL A 147 -1.21 -18.00 -13.72
N SER A 148 -0.85 -16.83 -13.19
CA SER A 148 -0.93 -16.57 -11.75
C SER A 148 -1.91 -15.44 -11.49
N LEU A 149 -2.71 -15.57 -10.44
CA LEU A 149 -3.61 -14.50 -9.98
C LEU A 149 -2.82 -13.33 -9.39
N PHE A 150 -1.73 -13.62 -8.68
CA PHE A 150 -0.89 -12.62 -8.03
C PHE A 150 0.44 -12.45 -8.79
N PRO A 151 1.07 -11.26 -8.72
CA PRO A 151 2.39 -11.06 -9.29
C PRO A 151 3.40 -12.09 -8.77
N ASN A 152 4.09 -12.78 -9.69
CA ASN A 152 4.97 -13.87 -9.32
C ASN A 152 6.44 -13.65 -9.66
N LYS A 153 6.74 -12.83 -10.66
CA LYS A 153 8.12 -12.60 -11.13
C LYS A 153 8.42 -11.11 -11.30
N PRO A 154 9.70 -10.72 -11.31
CA PRO A 154 10.10 -9.38 -11.72
C PRO A 154 9.44 -8.98 -13.04
N GLY A 155 8.83 -7.80 -13.08
CA GLY A 155 8.11 -7.28 -14.25
C GLY A 155 6.63 -7.63 -14.34
N ASP A 156 6.08 -8.47 -13.44
CA ASP A 156 4.62 -8.57 -13.27
C ASP A 156 4.05 -7.38 -12.51
N LEU A 157 4.89 -6.72 -11.71
CA LEU A 157 4.59 -5.54 -10.93
C LEU A 157 5.53 -4.40 -11.33
N MET A 158 4.96 -3.24 -11.63
CA MET A 158 5.68 -2.02 -12.02
C MET A 158 5.32 -0.93 -11.02
N THR A 159 6.30 -0.39 -10.30
CA THR A 159 6.07 0.65 -9.30
C THR A 159 6.84 1.91 -9.67
N GLU A 160 6.17 3.06 -9.72
CA GLU A 160 6.82 4.36 -9.96
C GLU A 160 6.48 5.32 -8.83
N CYS A 161 7.42 6.21 -8.51
CA CYS A 161 7.23 7.23 -7.48
C CYS A 161 8.03 8.46 -7.84
N ASN A 162 7.43 9.65 -7.86
CA ASN A 162 8.18 10.90 -8.04
C ASN A 162 8.84 11.42 -6.74
N CYS A 163 8.97 10.55 -5.74
CA CYS A 163 9.62 10.87 -4.48
C CYS A 163 11.12 11.18 -4.68
N PRO A 164 11.71 12.02 -3.81
CA PRO A 164 13.16 12.17 -3.71
C PRO A 164 13.73 10.90 -3.09
N ASP A 165 13.79 9.84 -3.88
CA ASP A 165 14.47 8.61 -3.53
C ASP A 165 15.54 8.38 -4.57
N TRP A 166 16.77 8.15 -4.13
CA TRP A 166 17.93 7.93 -5.01
C TRP A 166 17.92 6.54 -5.65
N ALA A 167 16.95 5.70 -5.29
CA ALA A 167 16.82 4.32 -5.75
C ALA A 167 15.73 4.10 -6.81
N ASN A 168 15.25 5.16 -7.48
CA ASN A 168 14.29 5.03 -8.60
C ASN A 168 14.98 4.68 -9.91
#